data_AF-A0A417YQ86-F1
#
_entry.id   AF-A0A417YQ86-F1
#
_cell.length_a   1.000
_cell.length_b   1.000
_cell.length_c   1.000
_cell.angle_alpha   90.00
_cell.angle_beta   90.00
_cell.angle_gamma   90.00
#
_symmetry.space_group_name_H-M   'P 1'
#
loop_
_entity.id
_entity.type
_entity.pdbx_description
1 polymer ?
#
loop_
_entity_poly.entity_id
_entity_poly.type
_entity_poly.pdbx_seq_one_letter_code
_entity_poly.pdbx_strand_id
1 'polypeptide(L)' 'MNELGIVAFKQEISVGDEISVNTREHEYCGKVTAIAKNTFDIDEGIMEFTISYAHVWGYSKQ' A
#
# COMPACT_ATOMS: atom_id res chain seq x y z
N MET A 1 7.57 -1.17 -7.20
CA MET A 1 7.58 -2.60 -6.83
C MET A 1 7.45 -3.44 -8.10
N ASN A 2 8.15 -4.58 -8.20
CA ASN A 2 8.03 -5.51 -9.33
C ASN A 2 6.92 -6.56 -9.08
N GLU A 3 6.65 -7.43 -10.05
CA GLU A 3 5.56 -8.42 -9.94
C GLU A 3 5.68 -9.34 -8.72
N LEU A 4 6.87 -9.83 -8.41
CA LEU A 4 7.10 -10.68 -7.23
C LEU A 4 6.79 -9.95 -5.92
N GLY A 5 7.19 -8.68 -5.81
CA GLY A 5 6.85 -7.85 -4.66
C GLY A 5 5.34 -7.62 -4.54
N ILE A 6 4.64 -7.44 -5.66
CA ILE A 6 3.17 -7.26 -5.66
C ILE A 6 2.47 -8.53 -5.18
N VAL A 7 2.96 -9.70 -5.58
CA VAL A 7 2.43 -10.99 -5.10
C VAL A 7 2.65 -11.14 -3.60
N ALA A 8 3.86 -10.85 -3.10
CA ALA A 8 4.16 -10.91 -1.67
C ALA A 8 3.27 -9.94 -0.86
N PHE A 9 3.14 -8.69 -1.32
CA PHE A 9 2.27 -7.70 -0.70
C PHE A 9 0.83 -8.21 -0.57
N LYS A 10 0.26 -8.79 -1.63
CA LYS A 10 -1.12 -9.30 -1.62
C LYS A 10 -1.32 -10.57 -0.80
N GLN A 11 -0.25 -11.25 -0.41
CA GLN A 11 -0.30 -12.40 0.50
C GLN A 11 -0.21 -11.95 1.96
N GLU A 12 0.54 -10.89 2.24
CA GLU A 12 0.83 -10.42 3.60
C GLU A 12 -0.17 -9.35 4.08
N ILE A 13 -0.65 -8.51 3.17
CA ILE A 13 -1.49 -7.35 3.45
C ILE A 13 -2.92 -7.60 3.01
N SER A 14 -3.85 -7.31 3.91
CA SER A 14 -5.30 -7.42 3.73
C SER A 14 -5.98 -6.06 3.93
N VAL A 15 -7.17 -5.90 3.35
CA VAL A 15 -8.04 -4.76 3.66
C VAL A 15 -8.33 -4.76 5.16
N GLY A 16 -8.10 -3.64 5.81
CA GLY A 16 -8.22 -3.47 7.24
C GLY A 16 -6.89 -3.35 7.99
N ASP A 17 -5.78 -3.78 7.39
CA ASP A 17 -4.45 -3.69 7.98
C ASP A 17 -3.94 -2.24 8.01
N GLU A 18 -3.23 -1.88 9.07
CA GLU A 18 -2.46 -0.64 9.11
C GLU A 18 -1.04 -0.89 8.60
N ILE A 19 -0.63 -0.08 7.62
CA ILE A 19 0.67 -0.21 6.98
C ILE A 19 1.33 1.16 6.81
N SER A 20 2.65 1.14 6.71
CA SER A 20 3.46 2.27 6.22
C SER A 20 4.02 1.91 4.85
N VAL A 21 3.86 2.81 3.88
CA VAL A 21 4.30 2.62 2.49
C VAL A 21 5.17 3.77 2.06
N ASN A 22 6.37 3.42 1.60
CA ASN A 22 7.32 4.39 1.08
C ASN A 22 7.24 4.44 -0.45
N THR A 23 6.90 5.60 -0.98
CA THR A 23 6.97 5.93 -2.42
C THR A 23 8.17 6.83 -2.71
N ARG A 24 8.34 7.25 -3.96
CA ARG A 24 9.38 8.22 -4.36
C ARG A 24 9.18 9.59 -3.74
N GLU A 25 7.92 10.01 -3.63
CA GLU A 25 7.53 11.39 -3.32
C GLU A 25 7.12 11.54 -1.85
N HIS A 26 6.56 10.48 -1.25
CA HIS A 26 5.94 10.55 0.07
C HIS A 26 5.92 9.20 0.80
N GLU A 27 5.84 9.25 2.12
CA GLU A 27 5.54 8.09 2.97
C GLU A 27 4.09 8.18 3.42
N TYR A 28 3.30 7.16 3.11
CA TYR A 28 1.89 7.05 3.49
C TYR A 28 1.75 6.07 4.66
N CYS A 29 0.97 6.44 5.67
CA CYS A 29 0.76 5.65 6.88
C CYS A 29 -0.73 5.62 7.21
N GLY A 30 -1.35 4.46 7.06
CA GLY A 30 -2.78 4.34 7.33
C GLY A 30 -3.33 2.94 7.08
N LYS A 31 -4.66 2.88 7.07
CA LYS A 31 -5.41 1.63 6.94
C LYS A 31 -5.67 1.31 5.47
N VAL A 32 -5.38 0.08 5.06
CA VAL A 32 -5.69 -0.37 3.69
C VAL A 32 -7.20 -0.52 3.53
N THR A 33 -7.79 0.18 2.57
CA THR A 33 -9.24 0.16 2.31
C THR A 33 -9.61 -0.66 1.07
N ALA A 34 -8.71 -0.76 0.09
CA ALA A 34 -8.90 -1.59 -1.09
C ALA A 34 -7.59 -2.14 -1.65
N ILE A 35 -7.63 -3.34 -2.26
CA ILE A 35 -6.50 -3.96 -2.95
C ILE A 35 -6.95 -4.34 -4.36
N ALA A 36 -6.42 -3.67 -5.37
CA ALA A 36 -6.75 -3.89 -6.78
C ALA A 36 -5.60 -4.60 -7.52
N LYS A 37 -5.73 -4.75 -8.84
CA LYS A 37 -4.71 -5.42 -9.66
C LYS A 37 -3.36 -4.71 -9.59
N ASN A 38 -3.34 -3.39 -9.82
CA ASN A 38 -2.12 -2.59 -9.97
C ASN A 38 -1.98 -1.46 -8.93
N THR A 39 -3.00 -1.28 -8.09
CA THR A 39 -3.08 -0.24 -7.08
C THR A 39 -3.67 -0.80 -5.80
N PHE A 40 -3.59 -0.01 -4.74
CA PHE A 40 -4.30 -0.22 -3.49
C PHE A 40 -4.57 1.15 -2.85
N ASP A 41 -5.54 1.20 -1.96
CA ASP A 41 -5.98 2.44 -1.32
C ASP A 41 -5.61 2.43 0.17
N ILE A 42 -5.10 3.55 0.68
CA ILE A 42 -4.82 3.78 2.10
C ILE A 42 -5.67 4.96 2.59
N ASP A 43 -6.35 4.77 3.71
CA ASP A 43 -7.01 5.83 4.48
C ASP A 43 -6.11 6.27 5.66
N GLU A 44 -5.70 7.53 5.65
CA GLU A 44 -4.92 8.17 6.73
C GLU A 44 -5.81 8.88 7.77
N GLY A 45 -7.12 8.58 7.79
CA GLY A 45 -8.12 9.05 8.76
C GLY A 45 -8.82 10.36 8.39
N ILE A 46 -8.24 11.15 7.48
CA ILE A 46 -8.85 12.39 6.95
C ILE A 46 -8.95 12.36 5.42
N MET A 47 -8.07 11.59 4.77
CA MET A 47 -7.95 11.51 3.33
C MET A 47 -7.60 10.09 2.90
N GLU A 48 -8.15 9.66 1.76
CA GLU A 48 -7.85 8.38 1.13
C GLU A 48 -6.94 8.60 -0.09
N PHE A 49 -5.94 7.74 -0.25
CA PHE A 49 -4.96 7.80 -1.32
C PHE A 49 -4.90 6.49 -2.08
N THR A 50 -5.05 6.58 -3.41
CA THR A 50 -4.77 5.46 -4.31
C THR A 50 -3.29 5.43 -4.67
N ILE A 51 -2.61 4.36 -4.28
CA ILE A 51 -1.18 4.16 -4.49
C ILE A 51 -0.95 3.11 -5.57
N SER A 52 -0.13 3.46 -6.57
CA SER A 52 0.32 2.52 -7.60
C SER A 52 1.50 1.69 -7.09
N TYR A 53 1.43 0.36 -7.22
CA TYR A 53 2.54 -0.52 -6.86
C TYR A 53 3.83 -0.16 -7.61
N ALA A 54 3.73 0.41 -8.81
CA ALA A 54 4.89 0.85 -9.57
C ALA A 54 5.74 1.89 -8.81
N HIS A 55 5.11 2.71 -7.96
CA HIS A 55 5.75 3.80 -7.23
C HIS A 55 6.26 3.36 -5.85
N VAL A 56 5.84 2.20 -5.35
CA VAL A 56 6.23 1.70 -4.03
C VAL A 56 7.64 1.12 -4.05
N TRP A 57 8.46 1.53 -3.08
CA TRP A 57 9.82 1.02 -2.87
C TRP A 57 9.93 0.10 -1.66
N GLY A 58 9.05 0.27 -0.67
CA GLY A 58 8.98 -0.59 0.48
C GLY A 58 7.66 -0.39 1.22
N TYR A 59 7.30 -1.38 2.03
CA TYR A 59 6.17 -1.30 2.94
C TYR A 59 6.49 -2.10 4.21
N SER A 60 5.80 -1.77 5.29
CA SER A 60 5.82 -2.53 6.53
C SER A 60 4.42 -2.55 7.14
N LYS A 61 4.01 -3.73 7.62
CA LYS A 61 2.79 -3.90 8.40
C LYS A 61 3.06 -3.54 9.87
N GLN A 62 2.14 -2.81 10.50
CA GLN A 62 2.21 -2.46 11.92
C GLN A 62 1.51 -3.52 12.80
#